data_AF-A0A2G1MGV3-F1
#
_entry.id   AF-A0A2G1MGV3-F1
#
_cell.length_a   1.000
_cell.length_b   1.000
_cell.length_c   1.000
_cell.angle_alpha   90.00
_cell.angle_beta   90.00
_cell.angle_gamma   90.00
#
_symmetry.space_group_name_H-M   'P 1'
#
loop_
_entity.id
_entity.type
_entity.pdbx_description
1 polymer ?
#
loop_
_entity_poly.entity_id
_entity_poly.type
_entity_poly.pdbx_seq_one_letter_code
_entity_poly.pdbx_strand_id
1 'polypeptide(L)'
;MSETSSEARADGVMEDIAALTALLDREVAAIGSGDLSGVAARLDEKSRLGARLEAQTAWIEAALGQGDEAASKLRDSLADLSVLIARDAAMLERMRETTASVARDLERLRARHGLGGLYGANGHRNPKDTLSRAPMDKSV
;
A
#
# COMPACT_ATOMS: atom_id res chain seq x y z
N MET A 1 -32.63 30.77 10.07
CA MET A 1 -32.56 29.29 10.06
C MET A 1 -31.52 28.72 9.08
N SER A 2 -30.96 29.52 8.15
CA SER A 2 -29.99 29.00 7.16
C SER A 2 -28.55 28.84 7.70
N GLU A 3 -28.14 29.63 8.71
CA GLU A 3 -26.78 29.63 9.27
C GLU A 3 -26.46 28.34 10.03
N THR A 4 -27.39 27.89 10.88
CA THR A 4 -27.23 26.70 11.74
C THR A 4 -27.06 25.39 10.94
N SER A 5 -27.62 25.34 9.73
CA SER A 5 -27.48 24.18 8.82
C SER A 5 -26.13 24.19 8.09
N SER A 6 -25.57 25.38 7.82
CA SER A 6 -24.25 25.51 7.22
C SER A 6 -23.14 25.18 8.21
N GLU A 7 -23.29 25.60 9.47
CA GLU A 7 -22.34 25.34 10.54
C GLU A 7 -22.30 23.85 10.91
N ALA A 8 -23.47 23.22 11.09
CA ALA A 8 -23.56 21.77 11.32
C ALA A 8 -22.98 20.93 10.16
N ARG A 9 -23.07 21.44 8.92
CA ARG A 9 -22.44 20.79 7.76
C ARG A 9 -20.93 20.95 7.77
N ALA A 10 -20.42 22.12 8.15
CA ALA A 10 -18.99 22.34 8.31
C ALA A 10 -18.38 21.42 9.34
N ASP A 11 -19.03 21.30 10.50
CA ASP A 11 -18.60 20.39 11.56
C ASP A 11 -18.58 18.93 11.08
N GLY A 12 -19.64 18.49 10.37
CA GLY A 12 -19.70 17.14 9.81
C GLY A 12 -18.60 16.84 8.79
N VAL A 13 -18.24 17.80 7.94
CA VAL A 13 -17.10 17.66 7.00
C VAL A 13 -15.78 17.59 7.75
N MET A 14 -15.58 18.44 8.75
CA MET A 14 -14.36 18.43 9.55
C MET A 14 -14.20 17.13 10.34
N GLU A 15 -15.29 16.58 10.89
CA GLU A 15 -15.30 15.26 11.52
C GLU A 15 -14.94 14.15 10.53
N ASP A 16 -15.44 14.20 9.30
CA ASP A 16 -15.12 13.22 8.27
C ASP A 16 -13.66 13.27 7.84
N ILE A 17 -13.09 14.47 7.69
CA ILE A 17 -11.67 14.67 7.41
C ILE A 17 -10.82 14.14 8.57
N ALA A 18 -11.19 14.44 9.81
CA ALA A 18 -10.47 13.97 10.99
C ALA A 18 -10.54 12.44 11.13
N ALA A 19 -11.72 11.84 10.87
CA ALA A 19 -11.91 10.40 10.89
C ALA A 19 -11.06 9.69 9.82
N LEU A 20 -11.04 10.23 8.60
CA LEU A 20 -10.23 9.68 7.51
C LEU A 20 -8.73 9.83 7.79
N THR A 21 -8.31 10.96 8.35
CA THR A 21 -6.92 11.20 8.75
C THR A 21 -6.48 10.18 9.80
N ALA A 22 -7.28 10.00 10.86
CA ALA A 22 -6.99 9.01 11.90
C ALA A 22 -6.99 7.57 11.38
N LEU A 23 -7.82 7.27 10.37
CA LEU A 23 -7.83 5.96 9.71
C LEU A 23 -6.53 5.71 8.95
N LEU A 24 -6.09 6.68 8.15
CA LEU A 24 -4.86 6.60 7.38
C LEU A 24 -3.61 6.55 8.26
N ASP A 25 -3.57 7.27 9.38
CA ASP A 25 -2.45 7.19 10.33
C ASP A 25 -2.31 5.77 10.90
N ARG A 26 -3.44 5.11 11.17
CA ARG A 26 -3.45 3.70 11.60
C ARG A 26 -3.00 2.77 10.48
N GLU A 27 -3.35 3.04 9.22
CA GLU A 27 -2.86 2.27 8.07
C GLU A 27 -1.34 2.43 7.92
N VAL A 28 -0.82 3.65 7.98
CA VAL A 28 0.62 3.94 7.94
C VAL A 28 1.36 3.21 9.06
N ALA A 29 0.81 3.20 10.28
CA ALA A 29 1.39 2.45 11.40
C ALA A 29 1.34 0.93 11.17
N ALA A 30 0.22 0.39 10.69
CA ALA A 30 0.05 -1.03 10.41
C ALA A 30 1.00 -1.51 9.30
N ILE A 31 1.14 -0.73 8.22
CA ILE A 31 2.12 -0.99 7.17
C ILE A 31 3.54 -0.95 7.73
N GLY A 32 3.85 0.04 8.58
CA GLY A 32 5.14 0.15 9.26
C GLY A 32 5.48 -1.06 10.13
N SER A 33 4.49 -1.72 10.72
CA SER A 33 4.66 -2.96 11.51
C SER A 33 4.50 -4.25 10.70
N GLY A 34 4.20 -4.17 9.39
CA GLY A 34 3.97 -5.33 8.53
C GLY A 34 2.59 -6.00 8.67
N ASP A 35 1.63 -5.36 9.35
CA ASP A 35 0.25 -5.85 9.50
C ASP A 35 -0.60 -5.49 8.26
N LEU A 36 -0.46 -6.31 7.22
CA LEU A 36 -1.24 -6.16 5.98
C LEU A 36 -2.70 -6.58 6.14
N SER A 37 -3.00 -7.49 7.07
CA SER A 37 -4.39 -7.87 7.39
C SER A 37 -5.19 -6.67 7.91
N GLY A 38 -4.56 -5.85 8.75
CA GLY A 38 -5.16 -4.63 9.27
C GLY A 38 -5.47 -3.62 8.17
N VAL A 39 -4.64 -3.52 7.12
CA VAL A 39 -4.89 -2.58 6.01
C VAL A 39 -6.13 -3.01 5.22
N ALA A 40 -6.23 -4.29 4.86
CA ALA A 40 -7.39 -4.80 4.11
C ALA A 40 -8.72 -4.62 4.87
N ALA A 41 -8.72 -4.80 6.20
CA ALA A 41 -9.92 -4.64 7.03
C ALA A 41 -10.44 -3.19 7.10
N ARG A 42 -9.65 -2.20 6.68
CA ARG A 42 -9.98 -0.77 6.74
C ARG A 42 -10.49 -0.20 5.41
N LEU A 43 -10.42 -0.97 4.34
CA LEU A 43 -10.78 -0.53 2.99
C LEU A 43 -12.23 -0.04 2.88
N ASP A 44 -13.19 -0.79 3.43
CA ASP A 44 -14.61 -0.45 3.37
C ASP A 44 -14.89 0.89 4.07
N GLU A 45 -14.28 1.11 5.23
CA GLU A 45 -14.43 2.35 6.00
C GLU A 45 -13.79 3.54 5.28
N LYS A 46 -12.61 3.34 4.67
CA LYS A 46 -11.93 4.35 3.84
C LYS A 46 -12.79 4.74 2.64
N SER A 47 -13.37 3.77 1.95
CA SER A 47 -14.30 4.01 0.83
C SER A 47 -15.56 4.75 1.28
N ARG A 48 -16.12 4.40 2.44
CA ARG A 48 -17.31 5.07 2.99
C ARG A 48 -17.03 6.55 3.33
N LEU A 49 -15.93 6.84 4.02
CA LEU A 49 -15.53 8.21 4.35
C LEU A 49 -15.19 9.01 3.10
N GLY A 50 -14.49 8.41 2.14
CA GLY A 50 -14.20 9.02 0.84
C GLY A 50 -15.48 9.43 0.09
N ALA A 51 -16.46 8.52 0.00
CA ALA A 51 -17.74 8.81 -0.65
C ALA A 51 -18.53 9.93 0.05
N ARG A 52 -18.46 10.02 1.39
CA ARG A 52 -19.10 11.11 2.14
C ARG A 52 -18.45 12.46 1.88
N LEU A 53 -17.13 12.51 1.76
CA LEU A 53 -16.41 13.73 1.40
C LEU A 53 -16.69 14.13 -0.06
N GLU A 54 -16.69 13.16 -0.97
CA GLU A 54 -17.00 13.37 -2.39
C GLU A 54 -18.40 13.96 -2.59
N ALA A 55 -19.41 13.44 -1.87
CA ALA A 55 -20.77 13.96 -1.89
C ALA A 55 -20.88 15.42 -1.39
N GLN A 56 -19.87 15.91 -0.69
CA GLN A 56 -19.82 17.26 -0.12
C GLN A 56 -18.86 18.19 -0.88
N THR A 57 -18.24 17.74 -1.97
CA THR A 57 -17.23 18.50 -2.75
C THR A 57 -17.69 19.91 -3.11
N ALA A 58 -18.89 20.06 -3.68
CA ALA A 58 -19.41 21.38 -4.07
C ALA A 58 -19.55 22.35 -2.89
N TRP A 59 -19.87 21.84 -1.69
CA TRP A 59 -19.92 22.66 -0.48
C TRP A 59 -18.51 23.00 0.01
N ILE A 60 -17.59 22.03 -0.02
CA ILE A 60 -16.18 22.23 0.36
C ILE A 60 -15.55 23.33 -0.50
N GLU A 61 -15.74 23.28 -1.82
CA GLU A 61 -15.25 24.31 -2.75
C GLU A 61 -15.81 25.69 -2.43
N ALA A 62 -17.11 25.78 -2.17
CA ALA A 62 -17.75 27.04 -1.80
C ALA A 62 -17.24 27.58 -0.45
N ALA A 63 -17.03 26.71 0.54
CA ALA A 63 -16.49 27.08 1.85
C ALA A 63 -15.05 27.58 1.73
N LEU A 64 -14.20 26.91 0.95
CA LEU A 64 -12.82 27.33 0.72
C LEU A 64 -12.69 28.72 0.07
N GLY A 65 -13.69 29.12 -0.72
CA GLY A 65 -13.78 30.41 -1.39
C GLY A 65 -14.19 31.58 -0.49
N GLN A 66 -14.67 31.34 0.73
CA GLN A 66 -15.10 32.40 1.67
C GLN A 66 -13.92 33.24 2.20
N GLY A 67 -12.70 32.68 2.20
CA GLY A 67 -11.49 33.39 2.61
C GLY A 67 -11.40 33.73 4.10
N ASP A 68 -12.27 33.15 4.92
CA ASP A 68 -12.29 33.32 6.37
C ASP A 68 -11.37 32.31 7.09
N GLU A 69 -11.32 32.40 8.42
CA GLU A 69 -10.47 31.52 9.23
C GLU A 69 -10.93 30.06 9.21
N ALA A 70 -12.23 29.81 9.06
CA ALA A 70 -12.77 28.47 8.89
C ALA A 70 -12.30 27.84 7.57
N ALA A 71 -12.32 28.61 6.47
CA ALA A 71 -11.78 28.21 5.18
C ALA A 71 -10.28 27.93 5.25
N SER A 72 -9.51 28.68 6.06
CA SER A 72 -8.09 28.39 6.29
C SER A 72 -7.88 27.04 6.98
N LYS A 73 -8.59 26.78 8.09
CA LYS A 73 -8.49 25.51 8.83
C LYS A 73 -8.90 24.32 7.97
N LEU A 74 -9.93 24.47 7.15
CA LEU A 74 -10.34 23.43 6.20
C LEU A 74 -9.25 23.16 5.16
N ARG A 75 -8.61 24.22 4.64
CA ARG A 75 -7.50 24.11 3.69
C ARG A 75 -6.31 23.36 4.29
N ASP A 76 -5.94 23.69 5.52
CA ASP A 76 -4.84 23.05 6.24
C ASP A 76 -5.16 21.57 6.48
N SER A 77 -6.38 21.25 6.91
CA SER A 77 -6.80 19.85 7.16
C SER A 77 -6.81 19.01 5.89
N LEU A 78 -7.24 19.59 4.75
CA LEU A 78 -7.19 18.92 3.45
C LEU A 78 -5.74 18.73 2.96
N ALA A 79 -4.86 19.70 3.24
CA ALA A 79 -3.44 19.59 2.90
C ALA A 79 -2.78 18.45 3.69
N ASP A 80 -3.00 18.39 5.01
CA ASP A 80 -2.50 17.31 5.86
C ASP A 80 -3.00 15.93 5.41
N LEU A 81 -4.29 15.83 5.10
CA LEU A 81 -4.88 14.61 4.56
C LEU A 81 -4.21 14.20 3.24
N SER A 82 -3.94 15.16 2.34
CA SER A 82 -3.30 14.87 1.05
C SER A 82 -1.88 14.33 1.21
N VAL A 83 -1.10 14.88 2.16
CA VAL A 83 0.24 14.41 2.49
C VAL A 83 0.20 12.98 3.01
N LEU A 84 -0.78 12.69 3.86
CA LEU A 84 -0.95 11.36 4.46
C LEU A 84 -1.34 10.32 3.40
N ILE A 85 -2.26 10.64 2.50
CA ILE A 85 -2.62 9.79 1.35
C ILE A 85 -1.39 9.50 0.48
N ALA A 86 -0.59 10.53 0.15
CA ALA A 86 0.61 10.35 -0.66
C ALA A 86 1.64 9.44 0.03
N ARG A 87 1.80 9.58 1.34
CA ARG A 87 2.68 8.72 2.15
C ARG A 87 2.21 7.27 2.15
N ASP A 88 0.92 7.03 2.40
CA ASP A 88 0.30 5.70 2.39
C ASP A 88 0.50 5.00 1.04
N ALA A 89 0.18 5.71 -0.06
CA ALA A 89 0.38 5.19 -1.42
C ALA A 89 1.85 4.81 -1.71
N ALA A 90 2.81 5.64 -1.29
CA ALA A 90 4.22 5.36 -1.46
C ALA A 90 4.68 4.14 -0.64
N MET A 91 4.09 3.91 0.54
CA MET A 91 4.39 2.74 1.37
C MET A 91 3.86 1.46 0.73
N LEU A 92 2.61 1.47 0.24
CA LEU A 92 2.01 0.35 -0.49
C LEU A 92 2.80 0.00 -1.76
N GLU A 93 3.26 1.01 -2.50
CA GLU A 93 4.09 0.80 -3.70
C GLU A 93 5.41 0.10 -3.36
N ARG A 94 6.13 0.58 -2.34
CA ARG A 94 7.37 -0.06 -1.87
C ARG A 94 7.15 -1.51 -1.41
N MET A 95 6.02 -1.79 -0.74
CA MET A 95 5.68 -3.16 -0.35
C MET A 95 5.41 -4.05 -1.55
N ARG A 96 4.70 -3.53 -2.56
CA ARG A 96 4.44 -4.24 -3.82
C ARG A 96 5.75 -4.62 -4.51
N GLU A 97 6.68 -3.67 -4.62
CA GLU A 97 8.00 -3.89 -5.21
C GLU A 97 8.82 -4.94 -4.42
N THR A 98 8.85 -4.81 -3.09
CA THR A 98 9.56 -5.74 -2.21
C THR A 98 9.01 -7.16 -2.35
N THR A 99 7.69 -7.32 -2.35
CA THR A 99 7.02 -8.62 -2.49
C THR A 99 7.32 -9.24 -3.86
N ALA A 100 7.31 -8.44 -4.93
CA ALA A 100 7.68 -8.90 -6.26
C ALA A 100 9.15 -9.34 -6.34
N SER A 101 10.07 -8.66 -5.64
CA SER A 101 11.45 -9.08 -5.53
C SER A 101 11.58 -10.43 -4.82
N VAL A 102 10.93 -10.58 -3.66
CA VAL A 102 10.94 -11.83 -2.90
C VAL A 102 10.37 -12.98 -3.73
N ALA A 103 9.28 -12.75 -4.46
CA ALA A 103 8.70 -13.78 -5.35
C ALA A 103 9.70 -14.23 -6.43
N ARG A 104 10.41 -13.29 -7.08
CA ARG A 104 11.46 -13.61 -8.06
C ARG A 104 12.63 -14.35 -7.42
N ASP A 105 13.01 -14.00 -6.20
CA ASP A 105 14.09 -14.66 -5.49
C ASP A 105 13.71 -16.08 -5.07
N LEU A 106 12.46 -16.29 -4.65
CA LEU A 106 11.92 -17.63 -4.40
C LEU A 106 11.87 -18.47 -5.68
N GLU A 107 11.48 -17.89 -6.80
CA GLU A 107 11.51 -18.58 -8.09
C GLU A 107 12.93 -18.93 -8.53
N ARG A 108 13.89 -18.01 -8.34
CA ARG A 108 15.31 -18.25 -8.61
C ARG A 108 15.89 -19.32 -7.69
N LEU A 109 15.54 -19.31 -6.40
CA LEU A 109 15.95 -20.31 -5.43
C LEU A 109 15.36 -21.67 -5.79
N ARG A 110 14.07 -21.72 -6.13
CA ARG A 110 13.41 -22.92 -6.64
C ARG A 110 14.01 -23.39 -7.96
N ALA A 111 14.48 -22.52 -8.84
CA ALA A 111 15.16 -22.94 -10.07
C ALA A 111 16.56 -23.51 -9.79
N ARG A 112 17.29 -22.96 -8.80
CA ARG A 112 18.63 -23.41 -8.40
C ARG A 112 18.63 -24.68 -7.55
N HIS A 113 17.66 -24.81 -6.64
CA HIS A 113 17.53 -25.94 -5.70
C HIS A 113 16.42 -26.91 -6.08
N GLY A 114 15.55 -26.54 -7.02
CA GLY A 114 14.64 -27.47 -7.67
C GLY A 114 15.48 -28.48 -8.41
N LEU A 115 15.06 -29.74 -8.28
CA LEU A 115 15.73 -30.90 -8.84
C LEU A 115 16.08 -30.73 -10.33
N GLY A 116 15.46 -29.82 -11.10
CA GLY A 116 15.74 -29.53 -12.52
C GLY A 116 17.20 -29.21 -12.90
N GLY A 117 18.06 -28.80 -11.96
CA GLY A 117 19.50 -28.63 -12.20
C GLY A 117 20.26 -29.95 -12.23
N LEU A 118 20.01 -30.83 -11.25
CA LEU A 118 20.74 -32.09 -11.06
C LEU A 118 19.98 -33.31 -11.63
N TYR A 119 18.66 -33.23 -11.76
CA TYR A 119 17.72 -34.27 -12.16
C TYR A 119 16.66 -33.72 -13.14
N GLY A 120 16.41 -34.40 -14.26
CA GLY A 120 15.32 -34.06 -15.18
C GLY A 120 13.94 -34.26 -14.55
N ALA A 121 12.88 -33.81 -15.25
CA ALA A 121 11.48 -33.98 -14.83
C ALA A 121 11.06 -35.44 -14.56
N ASN A 122 11.86 -36.40 -15.02
CA ASN A 122 11.74 -37.85 -14.81
C ASN A 122 12.55 -38.38 -13.60
N GLY A 123 13.14 -37.52 -12.77
CA GLY A 123 13.95 -37.93 -11.61
C GLY A 123 15.30 -38.56 -11.95
N HIS A 124 15.75 -38.48 -13.21
CA HIS A 124 17.05 -39.00 -13.65
C HIS A 124 18.08 -37.88 -13.69
N ARG A 125 19.34 -38.14 -13.31
CA ARG A 125 20.38 -37.09 -13.34
C ARG A 125 20.52 -36.47 -14.73
N ASN A 126 20.63 -35.14 -14.80
CA ASN A 126 20.73 -34.43 -16.07
C ASN A 126 22.07 -34.77 -16.76
N PRO A 127 22.07 -35.33 -17.99
CA PRO A 127 23.31 -35.77 -18.64
C PRO A 127 24.30 -34.63 -18.91
N LYS A 128 23.87 -33.37 -18.94
CA LYS A 128 24.75 -32.20 -19.08
C LYS A 128 25.70 -31.97 -17.89
N ASP A 129 25.44 -32.60 -16.74
CA ASP A 129 26.32 -32.55 -15.55
C ASP A 129 27.37 -33.68 -15.52
N THR A 130 27.39 -34.56 -16.54
CA THR A 130 28.43 -35.61 -16.65
C THR A 130 29.74 -35.11 -17.31
N LEU A 131 29.82 -33.84 -17.68
CA LEU A 131 30.99 -33.25 -18.33
C LEU A 131 31.90 -32.47 -17.38
N SER A 132 32.40 -33.14 -16.34
CA SER A 132 33.78 -32.91 -15.90
C SER A 132 34.29 -34.06 -15.01
N ARG A 133 34.38 -35.26 -15.59
CA ARG A 133 35.33 -36.24 -15.07
C ARG A 133 36.65 -35.99 -15.76
N ALA A 134 37.47 -35.12 -15.17
CA ALA A 134 38.89 -35.08 -15.51
C ALA A 134 39.44 -36.52 -15.42
N PRO A 135 40.16 -37.02 -16.45
CA PRO A 135 40.74 -38.35 -16.38
C PRO A 135 41.77 -38.35 -15.24
N MET A 136 41.45 -39.09 -14.19
CA MET A 136 42.34 -39.34 -13.07
C MET A 136 43.42 -40.29 -13.59
N ASP A 137 44.62 -39.77 -13.84
CA ASP A 137 45.80 -40.55 -14.16
C ASP A 137 46.07 -41.52 -13.01
N LYS A 138 45.95 -42.82 -13.30
CA LYS A 138 46.43 -43.86 -12.41
C LYS A 138 47.64 -44.49 -13.09
N SER A 139 48.80 -43.93 -12.76
CA SER A 139 50.09 -44.55 -13.04
C SER A 139 50.28 -45.76 -12.13
N VAL A 140 50.48 -46.94 -12.73
CA VAL A 140 51.12 -48.13 -12.14
C VAL A 140 52.15 -48.63 -13.14
#